data_AF-A0A940W0E3-F1
#
_entry.id   AF-A0A940W0E3-F1
#
_cell.length_a   1.000
_cell.length_b   1.000
_cell.length_c   1.000
_cell.angle_alpha   90.00
_cell.angle_beta   90.00
_cell.angle_gamma   90.00
#
_symmetry.space_group_name_H-M   'P 1'
#
loop_
_entity.id
_entity.type
_entity.pdbx_description
1 polymer ?
#
loop_
_entity_poly.entity_id
_entity_poly.type
_entity_poly.pdbx_seq_one_letter_code
_entity_poly.pdbx_strand_id
1 'polypeptide(L)'
;MNPARIKKVAAVHDLSCIGRCSLTVILPVLSCMGIQVCPLPTAVLSTHPGGFTGVSFCDFTGYIPDFSAHWQREGIVFDCIYSGFLASAEQIGVVSKFIDDLLFTR
;
A
#
# COMPACT_ATOMS: atom_id res chain seq x y z
N MET A 1 23.83 15.10 -17.64
CA MET A 1 23.38 13.94 -16.84
C MET A 1 21.87 13.96 -16.82
N ASN A 2 21.21 12.90 -17.29
CA ASN A 2 19.75 12.78 -17.16
C ASN A 2 19.45 12.55 -15.68
N PRO A 3 18.62 13.37 -15.00
CA PRO A 3 18.30 13.10 -13.60
C PRO A 3 17.74 11.68 -13.49
N ALA A 4 18.32 10.89 -12.59
CA ALA A 4 17.85 9.53 -12.36
C ALA A 4 16.35 9.59 -12.00
N ARG A 5 15.53 8.83 -12.74
CA ARG A 5 14.07 8.78 -12.52
C ARG A 5 13.79 8.42 -11.06
N ILE A 6 12.91 9.18 -10.40
CA ILE A 6 12.45 8.88 -9.04
C ILE A 6 11.82 7.47 -9.03
N LYS A 7 12.29 6.63 -8.10
CA LYS A 7 11.81 5.25 -7.94
C LYS A 7 10.43 5.25 -7.28
N LYS A 8 9.52 4.40 -7.76
CA LYS A 8 8.15 4.26 -7.26
C LYS A 8 7.98 2.97 -6.48
N VAL A 9 7.47 3.07 -5.25
CA VAL A 9 7.09 1.92 -4.40
C VAL A 9 5.60 1.93 -4.18
N ALA A 10 4.90 0.84 -4.54
CA ALA A 10 3.54 0.61 -4.07
C ALA A 10 3.61 0.07 -2.63
N ALA A 11 3.17 0.87 -1.65
CA ALA A 11 3.17 0.48 -0.25
C ALA A 11 1.78 -0.06 0.13
N VAL A 12 1.67 -1.38 0.27
CA VAL A 12 0.42 -2.13 0.54
C VAL A 12 0.31 -2.42 2.04
N HIS A 13 -0.24 -1.47 2.80
CA HIS A 13 -0.28 -1.49 4.26
C HIS A 13 -1.52 -0.77 4.79
N ASP A 14 -1.87 -0.94 6.07
CA ASP A 14 -2.96 -0.18 6.67
C ASP A 14 -2.59 1.29 6.92
N LEU A 15 -3.62 2.11 7.07
CA LEU A 15 -3.52 3.45 7.63
C LEU A 15 -4.17 3.48 9.01
N SER A 16 -3.35 3.39 10.05
CA SER A 16 -3.77 3.66 11.43
C SER A 16 -3.71 5.17 11.72
N CYS A 17 -4.86 5.82 11.92
CA CYS A 17 -4.97 7.28 12.12
C CYS A 17 -4.23 7.77 13.38
N ILE A 18 -4.16 6.94 14.43
CA ILE A 18 -3.34 7.16 15.61
C ILE A 18 -2.41 5.98 15.82
N GLY A 19 -1.11 6.25 15.96
CA GLY A 19 -0.06 5.25 16.12
C GLY A 19 1.20 5.61 15.36
N ARG A 20 2.15 4.67 15.31
CA ARG A 20 3.38 4.76 14.52
C ARG A 20 3.66 3.42 13.86
N CYS A 21 2.79 3.06 12.91
CA CYS A 21 2.92 1.83 12.14
C CYS A 21 2.51 2.07 10.68
N SER A 22 2.89 1.11 9.82
CA SER A 22 2.34 0.99 8.47
C SER A 22 2.49 2.29 7.67
N LEU A 23 1.47 2.74 6.93
CA LEU A 23 1.59 3.89 6.02
C LEU A 23 2.06 5.17 6.73
N THR A 24 1.71 5.39 7.99
CA THR A 24 2.13 6.58 8.75
C THR A 24 3.64 6.64 9.01
N VAL A 25 4.34 5.50 8.99
CA VAL A 25 5.81 5.40 9.12
C VAL A 25 6.45 5.28 7.74
N ILE A 26 5.87 4.47 6.86
CA ILE A 26 6.44 4.16 5.55
C ILE A 26 6.49 5.39 4.65
N LEU A 27 5.41 6.18 4.62
CA LEU A 27 5.34 7.41 3.81
C LEU A 27 6.51 8.35 4.10
N PRO A 28 6.76 8.83 5.34
CA PRO A 28 7.85 9.75 5.61
C PRO A 28 9.23 9.13 5.46
N VAL A 29 9.43 7.85 5.86
CA VAL A 29 10.73 7.19 5.79
C VAL A 29 11.18 6.99 4.34
N LEU A 30 10.34 6.43 3.48
CA LEU A 30 10.75 6.23 2.09
C LEU A 30 10.82 7.56 1.32
N SER A 31 9.96 8.54 1.63
CA SER A 31 10.03 9.86 1.01
C SER A 31 11.33 10.58 1.34
N CYS A 32 11.84 10.50 2.59
CA CYS A 32 13.11 11.12 2.93
C CYS A 32 14.32 10.42 2.28
N MET A 33 14.15 9.16 1.88
CA MET A 33 15.12 8.41 1.07
C MET A 33 15.05 8.72 -0.44
N GLY A 34 14.22 9.68 -0.87
CA GLY A 34 14.07 10.08 -2.27
C GLY A 34 13.24 9.12 -3.12
N ILE A 35 12.40 8.29 -2.49
CA ILE A 35 11.51 7.34 -3.15
C ILE A 35 10.09 7.91 -3.17
N GLN A 36 9.43 7.85 -4.32
CA GLN A 36 8.00 8.13 -4.42
C GLN A 36 7.23 6.94 -3.83
N VAL A 37 6.53 7.20 -2.73
CA VAL A 37 5.62 6.23 -2.11
C VAL A 37 4.24 6.40 -2.72
N CYS A 38 3.69 5.32 -3.25
CA CYS A 38 2.31 5.24 -3.72
C CYS A 38 1.52 4.36 -2.74
N PRO A 39 0.79 4.96 -1.78
CA PRO A 39 0.09 4.19 -0.76
C PRO A 39 -1.11 3.44 -1.36
N LEU A 40 -1.21 2.14 -1.07
CA LEU A 40 -2.38 1.31 -1.30
C LEU A 40 -2.89 0.83 0.07
N PRO A 41 -3.92 1.48 0.64
CA PRO A 41 -4.42 1.12 1.95
C PRO A 41 -5.07 -0.27 1.93
N THR A 42 -4.66 -1.14 2.85
CA THR A 42 -5.30 -2.44 3.09
C THR A 42 -6.51 -2.32 4.02
N ALA A 43 -6.44 -1.39 4.96
CA ALA A 43 -7.52 -0.97 5.82
C ALA A 43 -7.25 0.46 6.32
N VAL A 44 -8.29 1.13 6.80
CA VAL A 44 -8.17 2.36 7.60
C VAL A 44 -8.65 2.05 9.02
N LEU A 45 -7.80 2.32 10.00
CA LEU A 45 -8.08 2.10 11.41
C LEU A 45 -8.08 3.42 12.17
N SER A 46 -9.01 3.58 13.12
CA SER A 46 -9.02 4.75 14.02
C SER A 46 -7.76 4.86 14.87
N THR A 47 -7.22 3.73 15.33
CA THR A 47 -5.94 3.62 16.05
C THR A 47 -5.25 2.33 15.62
N HIS A 48 -3.94 2.22 15.85
CA HIS A 48 -3.28 0.91 15.78
C HIS A 48 -3.88 -0.05 16.84
N PRO A 49 -3.85 -1.37 16.62
CA PRO A 49 -4.57 -2.34 17.48
C PRO A 49 -3.90 -2.58 18.84
N GLY A 50 -2.76 -1.95 19.13
CA GLY A 50 -2.00 -2.17 20.37
C GLY A 50 -2.44 -1.24 21.49
N GLY A 51 -3.15 -1.76 22.49
CA GLY A 51 -3.47 -1.01 23.71
C GLY A 51 -4.74 -0.15 23.64
N PHE A 52 -5.56 -0.31 22.59
CA PHE A 52 -6.86 0.35 22.42
C PHE A 52 -7.98 -0.68 22.36
N THR A 53 -9.18 -0.28 22.78
CA THR A 53 -10.41 -1.10 22.71
C THR A 53 -11.44 -0.42 21.80
N GLY A 54 -12.31 -1.21 21.15
CA GLY A 54 -13.35 -0.67 20.27
C GLY A 54 -12.82 0.02 19.00
N VAL A 55 -11.66 -0.43 18.50
CA VAL A 55 -11.02 0.15 17.30
C VAL A 55 -11.97 0.07 16.10
N SER A 56 -12.32 1.23 15.54
CA SER A 56 -13.04 1.30 14.26
C SER A 56 -12.12 0.87 13.12
N PHE A 57 -12.62 -0.02 12.27
CA PHE A 57 -11.89 -0.70 11.21
C PHE A 57 -12.69 -0.65 9.91
N CYS A 58 -12.08 -0.11 8.85
CA CYS A 58 -12.64 -0.08 7.50
C CYS A 58 -11.77 -0.95 6.59
N ASP A 59 -12.33 -2.06 6.10
CA ASP A 59 -11.64 -2.99 5.21
C ASP A 59 -11.66 -2.47 3.76
N PHE A 60 -10.49 -2.43 3.11
CA PHE A 60 -10.34 -1.94 1.73
C PHE A 60 -10.20 -3.06 0.68
N THR A 61 -10.36 -4.32 1.07
CA THR A 61 -10.18 -5.50 0.19
C THR A 61 -10.96 -5.38 -1.13
N GLY A 62 -12.22 -4.93 -1.06
CA GLY A 62 -13.07 -4.77 -2.26
C GLY A 62 -12.61 -3.69 -3.25
N TYR A 63 -11.77 -2.74 -2.84
CA TYR A 63 -11.34 -1.61 -3.68
C TYR A 63 -10.00 -1.84 -4.37
N ILE A 64 -9.16 -2.75 -3.84
CA ILE A 64 -7.83 -3.03 -4.38
C ILE A 64 -7.88 -3.46 -5.87
N PRO A 65 -8.82 -4.33 -6.31
CA PRO A 65 -8.91 -4.72 -7.72
C PRO A 65 -9.18 -3.53 -8.66
N ASP A 66 -10.06 -2.61 -8.27
CA ASP A 66 -10.41 -1.44 -9.08
C ASP A 66 -9.21 -0.48 -9.22
N PHE A 67 -8.44 -0.31 -8.15
CA PHE A 67 -7.22 0.50 -8.18
C PHE A 67 -6.15 -0.16 -9.05
N SER A 68 -5.97 -1.49 -8.93
CA SER A 68 -5.07 -2.27 -9.79
C SER A 68 -5.41 -2.09 -11.26
N ALA A 69 -6.68 -2.29 -11.62
CA ALA A 69 -7.15 -2.18 -13.01
C ALA A 69 -6.97 -0.76 -13.56
N HIS A 70 -7.24 0.26 -12.76
CA HIS A 70 -6.99 1.64 -13.16
C HIS A 70 -5.49 1.91 -13.37
N TRP A 71 -4.62 1.48 -12.46
CA TRP A 71 -3.18 1.69 -12.59
C TRP A 71 -2.57 0.97 -13.78
N GLN A 72 -3.08 -0.22 -14.14
CA GLN A 72 -2.73 -0.92 -15.37
C GLN A 72 -3.14 -0.10 -16.61
N ARG A 73 -4.37 0.43 -16.66
CA ARG A 73 -4.85 1.27 -17.78
C ARG A 73 -4.01 2.53 -17.97
N GLU A 74 -3.57 3.16 -16.88
CA GLU A 74 -2.71 4.34 -16.91
C GLU A 74 -1.23 4.02 -17.20
N GLY A 75 -0.87 2.74 -17.37
CA GLY A 75 0.51 2.32 -17.61
C GLY A 75 1.46 2.61 -16.44
N ILE A 76 0.96 2.63 -15.21
CA ILE A 76 1.75 2.94 -14.02
C ILE A 76 2.65 1.75 -13.67
N VAL A 77 3.96 1.94 -13.85
CA VAL A 77 4.97 0.94 -13.45
C VAL A 77 5.57 1.26 -12.09
N PHE A 78 5.67 0.25 -11.23
CA PHE A 78 6.37 0.29 -9.96
C PHE A 78 7.77 -0.35 -10.04
N ASP A 79 8.72 0.20 -9.29
CA ASP A 79 10.05 -0.40 -9.12
C ASP A 79 10.05 -1.45 -8.00
N CYS A 80 9.11 -1.36 -7.06
CA CYS A 80 8.94 -2.32 -5.96
C CYS A 80 7.49 -2.28 -5.44
N ILE A 81 7.01 -3.43 -4.98
CA ILE A 81 5.80 -3.54 -4.17
C ILE A 81 6.25 -3.98 -2.77
N TYR A 82 5.84 -3.23 -1.75
CA TYR A 82 6.15 -3.50 -0.35
C TYR A 82 4.85 -3.73 0.40
N SER A 83 4.59 -4.98 0.81
CA SER A 83 3.39 -5.34 1.57
C SER A 83 3.69 -5.56 3.06
N GLY A 84 2.69 -5.32 3.89
CA GLY A 84 2.73 -5.64 5.32
C GLY A 84 1.37 -6.04 5.85
N PHE A 85 0.80 -5.28 6.79
CA PHE A 85 -0.48 -5.60 7.40
C PHE A 85 -1.59 -5.75 6.36
N LEU A 86 -2.31 -6.87 6.41
CA LEU A 86 -3.47 -7.16 5.59
C LEU A 86 -4.72 -7.24 6.46
N ALA A 87 -5.83 -6.73 5.94
CA ALA A 87 -7.11 -6.62 6.63
C ALA A 87 -7.74 -7.98 6.98
N SER A 88 -7.52 -8.97 6.12
CA SER A 88 -8.13 -10.29 6.22
C SER A 88 -7.30 -11.35 5.49
N ALA A 89 -7.61 -12.62 5.74
CA ALA A 89 -7.00 -13.74 5.02
C ALA A 89 -7.37 -13.73 3.52
N GLU A 90 -8.59 -13.30 3.18
CA GLU A 90 -9.04 -13.13 1.78
C GLU A 90 -8.16 -12.13 1.03
N GLN A 91 -7.75 -11.05 1.70
CA GLN A 91 -6.93 -10.00 1.11
C GLN A 91 -5.56 -10.50 0.63
N ILE A 92 -5.06 -11.64 1.13
CA ILE A 92 -3.84 -12.30 0.62
C ILE A 92 -3.98 -12.63 -0.87
N GLY A 93 -5.12 -13.18 -1.28
CA GLY A 93 -5.38 -13.51 -2.68
C GLY A 93 -5.47 -12.27 -3.56
N VAL A 94 -6.16 -11.24 -3.06
CA VAL A 94 -6.32 -9.95 -3.76
C VAL A 94 -4.97 -9.25 -3.95
N VAL A 95 -4.12 -9.21 -2.91
CA VAL A 95 -2.79 -8.59 -2.97
C VAL A 95 -1.82 -9.42 -3.82
N SER A 96 -1.91 -10.75 -3.78
CA SER A 96 -1.13 -11.61 -4.69
C SER A 96 -1.43 -11.29 -6.15
N LYS A 97 -2.72 -11.20 -6.50
CA LYS A 97 -3.14 -10.81 -7.85
C LYS A 97 -2.67 -9.39 -8.22
N PHE A 98 -2.77 -8.43 -7.30
CA PHE A 98 -2.24 -7.08 -7.50
C PHE A 98 -0.74 -7.09 -7.84
N ILE A 99 0.05 -7.94 -7.16
CA ILE A 99 1.48 -8.09 -7.45
C ILE A 99 1.72 -8.64 -8.86
N ASP A 100 0.98 -9.68 -9.25
CA ASP A 100 1.06 -10.28 -10.58
C ASP A 100 0.71 -9.28 -11.70
N ASP A 101 -0.34 -8.50 -11.48
CA ASP A 101 -0.88 -7.51 -12.41
C ASP A 101 0.05 -6.28 -12.63
N LEU A 102 0.94 -5.96 -11.67
CA LEU A 102 1.71 -4.69 -11.71
C LEU A 102 3.22 -4.83 -11.61
N LEU A 103 3.73 -6.01 -11.21
CA LEU A 103 5.16 -6.27 -11.13
C LEU A 103 5.65 -7.23 -12.21
N PHE A 104 4.86 -8.25 -12.57
CA PHE A 104 5.31 -9.36 -13.42
C PHE A 104 4.80 -9.32 -14.86
N THR A 105 3.75 -8.55 -15.18
CA THR A 105 3.16 -8.44 -16.53
C THR A 105 3.91 -7.48 -17.45
N ARG A 106 5.23 -7.42 -17.35
CA ARG A 106 6.09 -6.62 -18.24
C ARG A 106 6.31 -7.29 -19.59
#